data_AF-A0A812XTH7-F1
#
_entry.id   AF-A0A812XTH7-F1
#
_cell.length_a   1.000
_cell.length_b   1.000
_cell.length_c   1.000
_cell.angle_alpha   90.00
_cell.angle_beta   90.00
_cell.angle_gamma   90.00
#
_symmetry.space_group_name_H-M   'P 1'
#
loop_
_entity.id
_entity.type
_entity.pdbx_description
1 polymer ?
#
loop_
_entity_poly.entity_id
_entity_poly.type
_entity_poly.pdbx_seq_one_letter_code
_entity_poly.pdbx_strand_id
1 'polypeptide(L)'
;MEGMEFMAAAPAAPSAPSMPSIPSGAARMRATTSAGHSWLPAPVLALPVLACRGLRARSRLVERRSRCTLQAAAVEVETAFEVSPGKVKALQSLLKDVLEVKPPQKLETFLQVLQASGYTILGEENDWREIGGDLHPFLLPIATKGDFDDDLEVLGLLIRTPNGKQLRPDEWQVVTQQPRKTKVVKLIALDISRFIVKQAEEATFRSEKQDLPIIEITRDVYDVRFKGEDRNALDKWLLLEVGAFPDVYKNLALEHISNGDAMTGLVIADTMRETFGYTWAFPHAFVSELLNTHFNGKKEMENRTIEGNHVAQQCFTSGYPLWTLEDDTEETLNGLLGAAQRIGTQFGCCYV
;
A
#
# COMPACT_ATOMS: atom_id res chain seq x y z
N MET A 1 50.29 -56.25 -28.16
CA MET A 1 50.10 -57.56 -27.50
C MET A 1 49.64 -57.24 -26.10
N GLU A 2 48.39 -57.67 -25.78
CA GLU A 2 47.81 -57.95 -24.45
C GLU A 2 48.03 -56.90 -23.34
N GLY A 3 47.03 -56.26 -22.75
CA GLY A 3 45.67 -56.67 -22.46
C GLY A 3 45.44 -56.41 -20.96
N MET A 4 44.47 -55.58 -20.60
CA MET A 4 43.83 -55.59 -19.28
C MET A 4 42.62 -54.66 -19.29
N GLU A 5 41.45 -55.29 -19.45
CA GLU A 5 40.14 -54.72 -19.21
C GLU A 5 39.93 -54.50 -17.70
N PHE A 6 39.46 -53.32 -17.32
CA PHE A 6 38.83 -53.11 -16.02
C PHE A 6 37.36 -52.72 -16.26
N MET A 7 36.47 -53.67 -15.96
CA MET A 7 35.03 -53.44 -15.85
C MET A 7 34.74 -52.59 -14.62
N ALA A 8 34.06 -51.46 -14.81
CA ALA A 8 33.40 -50.71 -13.74
C ALA A 8 31.89 -50.84 -13.94
N ALA A 9 31.23 -51.49 -12.98
CA ALA A 9 29.79 -51.71 -12.94
C ALA A 9 29.04 -50.42 -12.57
N ALA A 10 27.99 -50.10 -13.34
CA ALA A 10 27.06 -49.01 -13.05
C ALA A 10 26.03 -49.45 -11.99
N PRO A 11 25.63 -48.57 -11.05
CA PRO A 11 24.61 -48.89 -10.06
C PRO A 11 23.19 -48.88 -10.65
N ALA A 12 22.39 -49.85 -10.21
CA ALA A 12 20.99 -50.05 -10.58
C ALA A 12 20.07 -48.89 -10.14
N ALA A 13 19.17 -48.49 -11.02
CA ALA A 13 18.11 -47.53 -10.75
C ALA A 13 16.99 -48.13 -9.86
N PRO A 14 16.38 -47.35 -8.95
CA PRO A 14 15.27 -47.83 -8.13
C PRO A 14 13.97 -47.92 -8.92
N SER A 15 13.30 -49.07 -8.75
CA SER A 15 11.99 -49.43 -9.29
C SER A 15 10.86 -48.55 -8.75
N ALA A 16 10.01 -48.05 -9.66
CA ALA A 16 8.81 -47.27 -9.36
C ALA A 16 7.70 -48.13 -8.70
N PRO A 17 6.89 -47.57 -7.78
CA PRO A 17 5.78 -48.28 -7.16
C PRO A 17 4.56 -48.39 -8.09
N SER A 18 3.99 -49.59 -8.13
CA SER A 18 2.77 -49.97 -8.85
C SER A 18 1.51 -49.38 -8.20
N MET A 19 0.67 -48.72 -9.01
CA MET A 19 -0.66 -48.24 -8.63
C MET A 19 -1.70 -49.38 -8.62
N PRO A 20 -2.63 -49.41 -7.65
CA PRO A 20 -3.72 -50.38 -7.64
C PRO A 20 -4.85 -50.01 -8.61
N SER A 21 -5.31 -51.03 -9.33
CA SER A 21 -6.40 -51.01 -10.31
C SER A 21 -7.80 -50.85 -9.68
N ILE A 22 -8.61 -49.97 -10.26
CA ILE A 22 -10.03 -49.75 -9.94
C ILE A 22 -10.90 -50.80 -10.62
N PRO A 23 -11.83 -51.49 -9.92
CA PRO A 23 -12.81 -52.34 -10.58
C PRO A 23 -14.01 -51.53 -11.09
N SER A 24 -14.29 -51.73 -12.38
CA SER A 24 -15.50 -51.32 -13.09
C SER A 24 -16.69 -52.17 -12.64
N GLY A 25 -17.80 -51.53 -12.25
CA GLY A 25 -19.05 -52.18 -11.90
C GLY A 25 -20.24 -51.29 -12.26
N ALA A 26 -20.82 -51.54 -13.44
CA ALA A 26 -22.08 -50.95 -13.87
C ALA A 26 -23.26 -51.83 -13.43
N ALA A 27 -24.24 -51.27 -12.71
CA ALA A 27 -25.62 -51.77 -12.71
C ALA A 27 -26.65 -50.77 -12.13
N ARG A 28 -27.52 -50.30 -13.04
CA ARG A 28 -28.97 -50.12 -12.95
C ARG A 28 -29.64 -49.36 -11.78
N MET A 29 -30.22 -48.22 -12.19
CA MET A 29 -31.51 -47.61 -11.82
C MET A 29 -32.41 -48.31 -10.77
N ARG A 30 -32.81 -47.53 -9.76
CA ARG A 30 -34.22 -47.34 -9.39
C ARG A 30 -34.46 -45.91 -8.92
N ALA A 31 -35.50 -45.29 -9.46
CA ALA A 31 -35.98 -43.97 -9.11
C ALA A 31 -36.85 -44.03 -7.85
N THR A 32 -36.66 -43.07 -6.95
CA THR A 32 -37.71 -42.57 -6.06
C THR A 32 -37.50 -41.07 -5.87
N THR A 33 -38.60 -40.36 -6.11
CA THR A 33 -38.82 -38.91 -6.05
C THR A 33 -38.73 -38.35 -4.64
N SER A 34 -38.08 -37.19 -4.47
CA SER A 34 -38.61 -36.12 -3.60
C SER A 34 -38.01 -34.77 -3.98
N ALA A 35 -38.90 -33.76 -4.07
CA ALA A 35 -38.66 -32.33 -4.23
C ALA A 35 -37.42 -31.83 -3.46
N GLY A 36 -36.61 -30.89 -3.94
CA GLY A 36 -36.85 -29.77 -4.85
C GLY A 36 -36.30 -28.51 -4.17
N HIS A 37 -35.54 -27.70 -4.90
CA HIS A 37 -35.30 -26.24 -4.77
C HIS A 37 -33.84 -25.90 -5.13
N SER A 38 -33.71 -25.45 -6.36
CA SER A 38 -32.52 -24.92 -7.00
C SER A 38 -32.55 -23.39 -6.96
N TRP A 39 -31.58 -22.72 -6.34
CA TRP A 39 -31.36 -21.28 -6.57
C TRP A 39 -29.87 -20.92 -6.43
N LEU A 40 -29.30 -20.47 -7.55
CA LEU A 40 -28.27 -19.44 -7.68
C LEU A 40 -28.62 -18.67 -8.99
N PRO A 41 -28.16 -17.42 -9.23
CA PRO A 41 -27.22 -16.60 -8.44
C PRO A 41 -27.61 -15.10 -8.23
N ALA A 42 -26.79 -14.42 -7.39
CA ALA A 42 -26.51 -12.96 -7.29
C ALA A 42 -27.61 -12.04 -6.69
N PRO A 43 -27.32 -10.79 -6.19
CA PRO A 43 -26.09 -9.97 -6.34
C PRO A 43 -25.58 -9.17 -5.10
N VAL A 44 -24.37 -8.60 -5.27
CA VAL A 44 -23.87 -7.27 -4.83
C VAL A 44 -24.59 -6.59 -3.65
N LEU A 45 -23.93 -6.48 -2.51
CA LEU A 45 -24.33 -5.58 -1.42
C LEU A 45 -23.71 -4.19 -1.64
N ALA A 46 -24.57 -3.26 -2.04
CA ALA A 46 -24.35 -1.83 -1.95
C ALA A 46 -24.56 -1.38 -0.49
N LEU A 47 -23.60 -0.62 0.05
CA LEU A 47 -23.75 0.09 1.32
C LEU A 47 -24.50 1.44 1.11
N PRO A 48 -25.23 1.93 2.12
CA PRO A 48 -26.34 2.86 1.92
C PRO A 48 -25.93 4.33 1.79
N VAL A 49 -26.55 5.01 0.83
CA VAL A 49 -26.57 6.47 0.68
C VAL A 49 -27.43 7.08 1.79
N LEU A 50 -26.80 7.80 2.72
CA LEU A 50 -27.48 8.64 3.71
C LEU A 50 -28.06 9.88 3.03
N ALA A 51 -29.36 9.83 2.74
CA ALA A 51 -30.13 10.95 2.21
C ALA A 51 -30.59 11.89 3.34
N CYS A 52 -29.87 12.99 3.57
CA CYS A 52 -30.36 14.09 4.39
C CYS A 52 -31.32 14.97 3.57
N ARG A 53 -32.63 14.77 3.78
CA ARG A 53 -33.69 15.66 3.28
C ARG A 53 -33.81 16.91 4.17
N GLY A 54 -33.50 18.06 3.56
CA GLY A 54 -34.32 19.27 3.51
C GLY A 54 -34.95 19.82 4.79
N LEU A 55 -34.39 20.93 5.28
CA LEU A 55 -35.16 22.00 5.90
C LEU A 55 -35.00 23.29 5.09
N ARG A 56 -36.11 23.69 4.44
CA ARG A 56 -36.30 25.00 3.82
C ARG A 56 -36.49 26.02 4.94
N ALA A 57 -35.57 26.97 5.05
CA ALA A 57 -35.84 28.27 5.65
C ALA A 57 -35.65 29.34 4.57
N ARG A 58 -36.76 29.96 4.16
CA ARG A 58 -36.77 31.16 3.33
C ARG A 58 -36.46 32.35 4.23
N SER A 59 -35.34 33.03 4.02
CA SER A 59 -35.18 34.42 4.42
C SER A 59 -34.62 35.22 3.24
N ARG A 60 -35.45 36.15 2.77
CA ARG A 60 -35.07 37.20 1.84
C ARG A 60 -34.23 38.21 2.63
N LEU A 61 -33.01 38.49 2.22
CA LEU A 61 -32.37 39.74 2.58
C LEU A 61 -31.45 40.24 1.44
N VAL A 62 -32.03 41.16 0.68
CA VAL A 62 -31.45 42.40 0.14
C VAL A 62 -29.97 42.36 -0.27
N GLU A 63 -29.75 42.39 -1.58
CA GLU A 63 -28.53 42.82 -2.25
C GLU A 63 -27.99 44.14 -1.65
N ARG A 64 -26.75 44.09 -1.15
CA ARG A 64 -25.87 45.26 -1.11
C ARG A 64 -24.60 44.94 -1.89
N ARG A 65 -24.57 45.41 -3.14
CA ARG A 65 -23.36 45.55 -3.95
C ARG A 65 -22.41 46.51 -3.24
N SER A 66 -21.40 45.97 -2.57
CA SER A 66 -20.19 46.70 -2.21
C SER A 66 -19.09 46.26 -3.17
N ARG A 67 -18.76 47.14 -4.12
CA ARG A 67 -17.53 47.04 -4.92
C ARG A 67 -16.35 47.26 -3.97
N CYS A 68 -15.70 46.18 -3.55
CA CYS A 68 -14.33 46.23 -3.07
C CYS A 68 -13.42 45.83 -4.22
N THR A 69 -12.86 46.83 -4.88
CA THR A 69 -11.61 46.71 -5.63
C THR A 69 -10.51 46.29 -4.66
N LEU A 70 -10.29 44.99 -4.51
CA LEU A 70 -9.02 44.49 -3.99
C LEU A 70 -8.01 44.60 -5.13
N GLN A 71 -7.15 45.60 -5.01
CA GLN A 71 -5.91 45.66 -5.77
C GLN A 71 -5.17 44.35 -5.53
N ALA A 72 -5.01 43.59 -6.61
CA ALA A 72 -4.07 42.49 -6.69
C ALA A 72 -2.67 43.06 -6.42
N ALA A 73 -2.19 42.89 -5.20
CA ALA A 73 -0.77 42.87 -4.95
C ALA A 73 -0.26 41.56 -5.57
N ALA A 74 0.15 41.64 -6.83
CA ALA A 74 0.97 40.64 -7.46
C ALA A 74 2.27 40.57 -6.66
N VAL A 75 2.29 39.68 -5.67
CA VAL A 75 3.55 39.13 -5.19
C VAL A 75 4.03 38.29 -6.35
N GLU A 76 5.08 38.75 -7.02
CA GLU A 76 5.87 37.94 -7.95
C GLU A 76 6.43 36.77 -7.12
N VAL A 77 5.66 35.69 -7.04
CA VAL A 77 6.20 34.38 -6.74
C VAL A 77 7.04 34.04 -7.96
N GLU A 78 8.35 33.86 -7.77
CA GLU A 78 9.22 33.30 -8.80
C GLU A 78 8.66 31.94 -9.20
N THR A 79 7.85 31.94 -10.27
CA THR A 79 7.25 30.79 -10.90
C THR A 79 8.32 30.05 -11.68
N ALA A 80 9.14 29.27 -10.97
CA ALA A 80 10.10 28.39 -11.62
C ALA A 80 10.34 27.10 -10.81
N PHE A 81 9.26 26.41 -10.43
CA PHE A 81 9.33 24.97 -10.13
C PHE A 81 9.10 24.14 -11.40
N GLU A 82 9.77 24.53 -12.49
CA GLU A 82 9.86 23.68 -13.67
C GLU A 82 10.96 22.65 -13.43
N VAL A 83 10.58 21.36 -13.44
CA VAL A 83 11.56 20.28 -13.46
C VAL A 83 12.42 20.48 -14.70
N SER A 84 13.74 20.50 -14.52
CA SER A 84 14.65 20.72 -15.64
C SER A 84 14.31 19.73 -16.78
N PRO A 85 14.08 20.19 -18.02
CA PRO A 85 13.64 19.33 -19.10
C PRO A 85 14.67 18.25 -19.44
N GLY A 86 15.93 18.45 -19.06
CA GLY A 86 16.99 17.44 -19.12
C GLY A 86 16.68 16.22 -18.25
N LYS A 87 16.31 16.41 -16.98
CA LYS A 87 15.99 15.33 -16.05
C LYS A 87 14.75 14.54 -16.47
N VAL A 88 13.71 15.23 -16.95
CA VAL A 88 12.50 14.57 -17.48
C VAL A 88 12.84 13.68 -18.67
N LYS A 89 13.63 14.17 -19.62
CA LYS A 89 14.07 13.41 -20.80
C LYS A 89 14.98 12.24 -20.42
N ALA A 90 15.89 12.43 -19.47
CA ALA A 90 16.78 11.37 -18.98
C ALA A 90 15.96 10.22 -18.37
N LEU A 91 14.98 10.54 -17.53
CA LEU A 91 14.10 9.52 -16.95
C LEU A 91 13.24 8.84 -18.02
N GLN A 92 12.66 9.59 -18.97
CA GLN A 92 11.90 9.00 -20.07
C GLN A 92 12.76 8.06 -20.95
N SER A 93 14.02 8.43 -21.21
CA SER A 93 14.99 7.59 -21.91
C SER A 93 15.33 6.35 -21.09
N LEU A 94 15.57 6.46 -19.79
CA LEU A 94 15.78 5.30 -18.92
C LEU A 94 14.61 4.31 -18.99
N LEU A 95 13.38 4.81 -18.91
CA LEU A 95 12.18 3.97 -18.98
C LEU A 95 12.05 3.27 -20.33
N LYS A 96 12.35 3.97 -21.43
CA LYS A 96 12.18 3.44 -22.78
C LYS A 96 13.33 2.55 -23.23
N ASP A 97 14.57 2.95 -22.93
CA ASP A 97 15.78 2.37 -23.52
C ASP A 97 16.39 1.29 -22.62
N VAL A 98 16.24 1.41 -21.30
CA VAL A 98 16.76 0.40 -20.34
C VAL A 98 15.65 -0.54 -19.87
N LEU A 99 14.48 0.01 -19.52
CA LEU A 99 13.36 -0.80 -19.02
C LEU A 99 12.42 -1.29 -20.12
N GLU A 100 12.60 -0.83 -21.37
CA GLU A 100 11.75 -1.18 -22.54
C GLU A 100 10.25 -0.92 -22.30
N VAL A 101 9.96 0.12 -21.53
CA VAL A 101 8.64 0.40 -20.99
C VAL A 101 8.17 1.80 -21.41
N LYS A 102 6.87 1.94 -21.68
CA LYS A 102 6.27 3.25 -21.92
C LYS A 102 6.24 4.05 -20.62
N PRO A 103 6.67 5.33 -20.63
CA PRO A 103 6.53 6.22 -19.48
C PRO A 103 5.07 6.30 -19.00
N PRO A 104 4.83 6.34 -17.67
CA PRO A 104 3.49 6.53 -17.11
C PRO A 104 2.81 7.82 -17.59
N GLN A 105 1.49 7.81 -17.75
CA GLN A 105 0.72 8.89 -18.41
C GLN A 105 0.76 10.26 -17.71
N LYS A 106 1.31 10.36 -16.49
CA LYS A 106 1.42 11.60 -15.70
C LYS A 106 2.81 11.78 -15.06
N LEU A 107 3.84 11.20 -15.68
CA LEU A 107 5.20 11.23 -15.12
C LEU A 107 5.71 12.65 -14.91
N GLU A 108 5.48 13.57 -15.86
CA GLU A 108 5.96 14.95 -15.75
C GLU A 108 5.30 15.70 -14.59
N THR A 109 3.96 15.66 -14.48
CA THR A 109 3.24 16.23 -13.34
C THR A 109 3.69 15.62 -12.02
N PHE A 110 3.93 14.30 -11.99
CA PHE A 110 4.43 13.63 -10.80
C PHE A 110 5.79 14.19 -10.35
N LEU A 111 6.74 14.37 -11.27
CA LEU A 111 8.04 14.95 -10.96
C LEU A 111 7.92 16.40 -10.46
N GLN A 112 7.04 17.19 -11.07
CA GLN A 112 6.78 18.58 -10.64
C GLN A 112 6.20 18.62 -9.22
N VAL A 113 5.22 17.76 -8.92
CA VAL A 113 4.64 17.62 -7.58
C VAL A 113 5.70 17.21 -6.56
N LEU A 114 6.58 16.27 -6.90
CA LEU A 114 7.66 15.85 -6.02
C LEU A 114 8.64 17.00 -5.73
N GLN A 115 9.05 17.75 -6.75
CA GLN A 115 9.94 18.88 -6.57
C GLN A 115 9.31 19.99 -5.72
N ALA A 116 8.03 20.29 -5.95
CA ALA A 116 7.25 21.21 -5.11
C ALA A 116 7.09 20.70 -3.67
N SER A 117 7.07 19.39 -3.45
CA SER A 117 7.03 18.76 -2.11
C SER A 117 8.40 18.74 -1.39
N GLY A 118 9.42 19.37 -1.99
CA GLY A 118 10.77 19.48 -1.44
C GLY A 118 11.68 18.30 -1.75
N TYR A 119 11.36 17.46 -2.74
CA TYR A 119 12.25 16.40 -3.20
C TYR A 119 13.21 16.90 -4.30
N THR A 120 14.42 16.37 -4.31
CA THR A 120 15.38 16.55 -5.40
C THR A 120 15.23 15.43 -6.42
N ILE A 121 14.82 15.77 -7.64
CA ILE A 121 14.64 14.79 -8.72
C ILE A 121 16.00 14.26 -9.18
N LEU A 122 16.12 12.93 -9.24
CA LEU A 122 17.27 12.23 -9.80
C LEU A 122 17.15 12.22 -11.33
N GLY A 123 18.22 12.53 -12.05
CA GLY A 123 18.18 12.51 -13.50
C GLY A 123 19.51 12.67 -14.21
N GLU A 124 20.61 12.88 -13.49
CA GLU A 124 21.96 12.83 -14.05
C GLU A 124 22.57 11.43 -13.90
N GLU A 125 23.48 11.07 -14.81
CA GLU A 125 24.06 9.73 -14.91
C GLU A 125 24.82 9.27 -13.65
N ASN A 126 25.09 10.15 -12.68
CA ASN A 126 25.79 9.82 -11.45
C ASN A 126 24.94 9.99 -10.18
N ASP A 127 23.75 10.59 -10.24
CA ASP A 127 22.92 10.89 -9.06
C ASP A 127 22.58 9.61 -8.27
N TRP A 128 22.33 8.51 -8.99
CA TRP A 128 21.98 7.21 -8.39
C TRP A 128 23.15 6.57 -7.62
N ARG A 129 24.40 6.91 -7.97
CA ARG A 129 25.59 6.41 -7.26
C ARG A 129 25.78 7.09 -5.91
N GLU A 130 25.38 8.34 -5.82
CA GLU A 130 25.53 9.15 -4.60
C GLU A 130 24.54 8.75 -3.50
N ILE A 131 23.41 8.13 -3.87
CA ILE A 131 22.45 7.56 -2.91
C ILE A 131 23.17 6.60 -1.95
N GLY A 132 23.99 5.70 -2.50
CA GLY A 132 24.65 4.64 -1.74
C GLY A 132 23.66 3.73 -1.00
N GLY A 133 24.18 2.90 -0.10
CA GLY A 133 23.36 2.02 0.75
C GLY A 133 22.69 0.85 0.03
N ASP A 134 21.76 0.20 0.74
CA ASP A 134 21.09 -1.02 0.31
C ASP A 134 19.69 -0.70 -0.28
N LEU A 135 19.67 -0.06 -1.45
CA LEU A 135 18.43 0.14 -2.21
C LEU A 135 17.78 -1.21 -2.58
N HIS A 136 16.47 -1.27 -2.46
CA HIS A 136 15.73 -2.46 -2.81
C HIS A 136 15.83 -2.76 -4.32
N PRO A 137 16.11 -4.00 -4.75
CA PRO A 137 16.43 -4.32 -6.16
C PRO A 137 15.29 -4.07 -7.15
N PHE A 138 14.04 -3.99 -6.68
CA PHE A 138 12.88 -3.66 -7.52
C PHE A 138 12.42 -2.20 -7.38
N LEU A 139 13.15 -1.38 -6.63
CA LEU A 139 12.87 0.04 -6.48
C LEU A 139 13.57 0.80 -7.60
N LEU A 140 12.80 1.51 -8.41
CA LEU A 140 13.33 2.51 -9.33
C LEU A 140 13.41 3.85 -8.57
N PRO A 141 14.61 4.34 -8.18
CA PRO A 141 14.72 5.60 -7.46
C PRO A 141 14.37 6.77 -8.38
N ILE A 142 13.53 7.69 -7.90
CA ILE A 142 13.06 8.85 -8.68
C ILE A 142 13.53 10.16 -8.05
N ALA A 143 13.44 10.28 -6.74
CA ALA A 143 13.77 11.52 -6.04
C ALA A 143 14.30 11.24 -4.63
N THR A 144 15.04 12.19 -4.09
CA THR A 144 15.59 12.13 -2.73
C THR A 144 15.14 13.30 -1.89
N LYS A 145 15.08 13.13 -0.57
CA LYS A 145 14.79 14.18 0.40
C LYS A 145 15.62 13.95 1.66
N GLY A 146 16.03 15.05 2.29
CA GLY A 146 16.91 15.01 3.47
C GLY A 146 18.40 15.06 3.10
N ASP A 147 19.24 15.11 4.13
CA ASP A 147 20.69 15.15 3.98
C ASP A 147 21.23 13.77 3.59
N PHE A 148 22.38 13.74 2.91
CA PHE A 148 23.05 12.53 2.45
C PHE A 148 23.68 11.70 3.59
N ASP A 149 23.16 11.78 4.81
CA ASP A 149 23.57 10.98 5.96
C ASP A 149 22.51 9.89 6.23
N ASP A 150 22.23 9.56 7.50
CA ASP A 150 21.28 8.50 7.88
C ASP A 150 19.80 8.87 7.64
N ASP A 151 19.52 10.14 7.37
CA ASP A 151 18.18 10.68 7.15
C ASP A 151 17.79 10.77 5.66
N LEU A 152 18.62 10.25 4.75
CA LEU A 152 18.34 10.23 3.33
C LEU A 152 17.11 9.37 3.02
N GLU A 153 16.01 10.01 2.63
CA GLU A 153 14.81 9.36 2.14
C GLU A 153 14.83 9.31 0.61
N VAL A 154 14.69 8.11 0.06
CA VAL A 154 14.56 7.88 -1.38
C VAL A 154 13.12 7.55 -1.69
N LEU A 155 12.50 8.37 -2.54
CA LEU A 155 11.20 8.08 -3.12
C LEU A 155 11.39 7.44 -4.49
N GLY A 156 10.69 6.32 -4.70
CA GLY A 156 10.81 5.56 -5.93
C GLY A 156 9.52 4.88 -6.36
N LEU A 157 9.62 4.19 -7.49
CA LEU A 157 8.53 3.43 -8.09
C LEU A 157 8.87 1.94 -8.01
N LEU A 158 7.98 1.19 -7.36
CA LEU A 158 8.11 -0.26 -7.26
C LEU A 158 7.48 -0.90 -8.50
N ILE A 159 8.30 -1.57 -9.32
CA ILE A 159 7.89 -2.14 -10.61
C ILE A 159 7.19 -3.51 -10.49
N ARG A 160 7.30 -4.15 -9.32
CA ARG A 160 6.71 -5.44 -8.99
C ARG A 160 6.07 -5.37 -7.61
N THR A 161 4.91 -5.99 -7.42
CA THR A 161 4.38 -6.15 -6.07
C THR A 161 5.30 -7.07 -5.25
N PRO A 162 5.23 -7.01 -3.91
CA PRO A 162 6.07 -7.87 -3.07
C PRO A 162 5.91 -9.38 -3.31
N ASN A 163 4.74 -9.83 -3.77
CA ASN A 163 4.51 -11.22 -4.18
C ASN A 163 5.04 -11.58 -5.59
N GLY A 164 5.81 -10.68 -6.23
CA GLY A 164 6.51 -10.92 -7.49
C GLY A 164 5.73 -10.61 -8.76
N LYS A 165 4.45 -10.24 -8.68
CA LYS A 165 3.64 -9.88 -9.86
C LYS A 165 4.18 -8.59 -10.50
N GLN A 166 4.48 -8.67 -11.80
CA GLN A 166 4.88 -7.52 -12.59
C GLN A 166 3.72 -6.53 -12.73
N LEU A 167 4.01 -5.25 -12.49
CA LEU A 167 3.05 -4.16 -12.62
C LEU A 167 3.21 -3.47 -13.97
N ARG A 168 2.09 -2.98 -14.52
CA ARG A 168 2.12 -2.05 -15.65
C ARG A 168 2.63 -0.69 -15.20
N PRO A 169 3.15 0.16 -16.10
CA PRO A 169 3.75 1.44 -15.73
C PRO A 169 2.79 2.37 -14.98
N ASP A 170 1.51 2.37 -15.39
CA ASP A 170 0.47 3.14 -14.72
C ASP A 170 0.01 2.52 -13.38
N GLU A 171 0.47 1.32 -13.04
CA GLU A 171 0.19 0.60 -11.79
C GLU A 171 1.42 0.51 -10.87
N TRP A 172 2.53 1.16 -11.23
CA TRP A 172 3.71 1.19 -10.38
C TRP A 172 3.39 1.87 -9.05
N GLN A 173 3.78 1.21 -7.96
CA GLN A 173 3.47 1.68 -6.61
C GLN A 173 4.49 2.74 -6.20
N VAL A 174 4.01 3.83 -5.62
CA VAL A 174 4.86 4.90 -5.09
C VAL A 174 5.26 4.51 -3.68
N VAL A 175 6.56 4.40 -3.44
CA VAL A 175 7.12 3.92 -2.18
C VAL A 175 8.29 4.79 -1.74
N THR A 176 8.60 4.76 -0.45
CA THR A 176 9.81 5.37 0.10
C THR A 176 10.69 4.33 0.78
N GLN A 177 11.99 4.60 0.81
CA GLN A 177 13.00 3.78 1.49
C GLN A 177 14.07 4.69 2.08
N GLN A 178 14.61 4.33 3.25
CA GLN A 178 15.79 4.95 3.84
C GLN A 178 16.99 3.99 3.68
N PRO A 179 17.66 3.94 2.52
CA PRO A 179 18.57 2.86 2.15
C PRO A 179 19.82 2.72 3.04
N ARG A 180 20.13 3.74 3.85
CA ARG A 180 21.24 3.75 4.79
C ARG A 180 20.84 3.33 6.21
N LYS A 181 19.54 3.35 6.52
CA LYS A 181 18.99 3.04 7.84
C LYS A 181 18.27 1.70 7.87
N THR A 182 17.41 1.45 6.89
CA THR A 182 16.53 0.28 6.85
C THR A 182 16.45 -0.32 5.45
N LYS A 183 16.19 -1.63 5.40
CA LYS A 183 15.90 -2.33 4.13
C LYS A 183 14.41 -2.33 3.80
N VAL A 184 13.62 -1.70 4.67
CA VAL A 184 12.18 -1.60 4.56
C VAL A 184 11.79 -0.63 3.47
N VAL A 185 10.76 -1.02 2.74
CA VAL A 185 10.08 -0.16 1.77
C VAL A 185 8.71 0.19 2.34
N LYS A 186 8.38 1.48 2.37
CA LYS A 186 7.09 2.00 2.83
C LYS A 186 6.19 2.32 1.66
N LEU A 187 4.98 1.76 1.65
CA LEU A 187 4.00 2.06 0.61
C LEU A 187 3.34 3.42 0.89
N ILE A 188 3.42 4.34 -0.09
CA ILE A 188 2.78 5.65 0.00
C ILE A 188 1.47 5.67 -0.78
N ALA A 189 1.50 5.19 -2.03
CA ALA A 189 0.34 5.12 -2.89
C ALA A 189 0.41 3.92 -3.84
N LEU A 190 -0.76 3.40 -4.21
CA LEU A 190 -0.85 2.25 -5.12
C LEU A 190 -0.50 2.60 -6.58
N ASP A 191 -0.59 3.88 -6.95
CA ASP A 191 -0.24 4.37 -8.27
C ASP A 191 0.09 5.88 -8.24
N ILE A 192 0.72 6.36 -9.30
CA ILE A 192 1.13 7.76 -9.47
C ILE A 192 -0.08 8.70 -9.49
N SER A 193 -1.20 8.30 -10.09
CA SER A 193 -2.38 9.18 -10.19
C SER A 193 -2.98 9.44 -8.82
N ARG A 194 -3.10 8.41 -7.98
CA ARG A 194 -3.58 8.52 -6.60
C ARG A 194 -2.64 9.35 -5.74
N PHE A 195 -1.33 9.20 -5.92
CA PHE A 195 -0.35 10.05 -5.24
C PHE A 195 -0.57 11.53 -5.58
N ILE A 196 -0.69 11.88 -6.86
CA ILE A 196 -0.91 13.26 -7.31
C ILE A 196 -2.20 13.83 -6.70
N VAL A 197 -3.31 13.09 -6.76
CA VAL A 197 -4.61 13.55 -6.23
C VAL A 197 -4.55 13.73 -4.72
N LYS A 198 -3.94 12.78 -3.99
CA LYS A 198 -3.74 12.92 -2.55
C LYS A 198 -2.94 14.17 -2.21
N GLN A 199 -1.82 14.41 -2.89
CA GLN A 199 -1.00 15.60 -2.66
C GLN A 199 -1.75 16.90 -2.97
N ALA A 200 -2.55 16.94 -4.04
CA ALA A 200 -3.36 18.11 -4.37
C ALA A 200 -4.38 18.46 -3.26
N GLU A 201 -5.05 17.45 -2.73
CA GLU A 201 -6.08 17.60 -1.70
C GLU A 201 -5.45 17.95 -0.33
N GLU A 202 -4.33 17.31 0.02
CA GLU A 202 -3.59 17.65 1.25
C GLU A 202 -2.96 19.04 1.20
N ALA A 203 -2.39 19.44 0.05
CA ALA A 203 -1.84 20.77 -0.17
C ALA A 203 -2.92 21.86 -0.05
N THR A 204 -4.09 21.62 -0.65
CA THR A 204 -5.23 22.56 -0.57
C THR A 204 -5.78 22.63 0.85
N PHE A 205 -5.86 21.50 1.55
CA PHE A 205 -6.30 21.46 2.94
C PHE A 205 -5.36 22.25 3.88
N ARG A 206 -4.04 22.06 3.75
CA ARG A 206 -3.05 22.82 4.54
C ARG A 206 -3.07 24.30 4.19
N SER A 207 -3.28 24.65 2.92
CA SER A 207 -3.31 26.04 2.43
C SER A 207 -2.08 26.87 2.84
N GLU A 208 -0.93 26.21 2.98
CA GLU A 208 0.32 26.85 3.37
C GLU A 208 1.03 27.45 2.15
N LYS A 209 1.88 28.45 2.36
CA LYS A 209 2.64 29.09 1.27
C LYS A 209 3.50 28.09 0.49
N GLN A 210 4.03 27.07 1.18
CA GLN A 210 4.85 26.02 0.58
C GLN A 210 4.05 25.07 -0.31
N ASP A 211 2.72 25.00 -0.13
CA ASP A 211 1.83 24.09 -0.86
C ASP A 211 1.25 24.74 -2.14
N LEU A 212 1.36 26.07 -2.29
CA LEU A 212 0.87 26.80 -3.47
C LEU A 212 1.38 26.24 -4.80
N PRO A 213 2.67 25.90 -4.96
CA PRO A 213 3.15 25.33 -6.22
C PRO A 213 2.49 23.98 -6.54
N ILE A 214 2.23 23.14 -5.53
CA ILE A 214 1.53 21.85 -5.71
C ILE A 214 0.12 22.10 -6.25
N ILE A 215 -0.61 23.07 -5.67
CA ILE A 215 -1.97 23.42 -6.09
C ILE A 215 -1.97 23.93 -7.54
N GLU A 216 -1.00 24.76 -7.93
CA GLU A 216 -0.88 25.29 -9.28
C GLU A 216 -0.57 24.20 -10.31
N ILE A 217 0.40 23.33 -10.03
CA ILE A 217 0.80 22.21 -10.90
C ILE A 217 -0.36 21.23 -11.12
N THR A 218 -1.12 20.95 -10.07
CA THR A 218 -2.17 19.92 -10.12
C THR A 218 -3.49 20.42 -10.68
N ARG A 219 -3.68 21.73 -10.78
CA ARG A 219 -4.93 22.38 -11.23
C ARG A 219 -5.42 21.90 -12.60
N ASP A 220 -4.52 21.66 -13.54
CA ASP A 220 -4.88 21.22 -14.90
C ASP A 220 -5.17 19.73 -14.97
N VAL A 221 -4.70 18.96 -13.98
CA VAL A 221 -4.81 17.50 -13.95
C VAL A 221 -5.98 17.04 -13.09
N TYR A 222 -6.32 17.80 -12.04
CA TYR A 222 -7.32 17.43 -11.06
C TYR A 222 -7.97 18.66 -10.42
N ASP A 223 -9.30 18.66 -10.37
CA ASP A 223 -10.09 19.68 -9.69
C ASP A 223 -10.37 19.25 -8.25
N VAL A 224 -9.88 20.03 -7.29
CA VAL A 224 -9.95 19.76 -5.85
C VAL A 224 -11.40 19.80 -5.38
N ARG A 225 -11.83 18.74 -4.68
CA ARG A 225 -13.23 18.55 -4.29
C ARG A 225 -13.47 18.61 -2.80
N PHE A 226 -12.45 18.35 -1.98
CA PHE A 226 -12.61 18.44 -0.54
C PHE A 226 -12.83 19.88 -0.10
N LYS A 227 -13.80 20.09 0.79
CA LYS A 227 -14.17 21.41 1.34
C LYS A 227 -14.33 21.40 2.86
N GLY A 228 -13.82 20.36 3.52
CA GLY A 228 -13.87 20.25 4.98
C GLY A 228 -12.72 20.99 5.63
N GLU A 229 -12.87 21.28 6.93
CA GLU A 229 -11.87 21.97 7.75
C GLU A 229 -11.13 21.01 8.70
N ASP A 230 -11.61 19.77 8.83
CA ASP A 230 -11.08 18.77 9.76
C ASP A 230 -10.21 17.72 9.05
N ARG A 231 -9.09 17.34 9.67
CA ARG A 231 -8.17 16.33 9.14
C ARG A 231 -8.83 14.96 9.05
N ASN A 232 -9.67 14.58 10.01
CA ASN A 232 -10.42 13.33 9.92
C ASN A 232 -11.39 13.34 8.73
N ALA A 233 -12.09 14.45 8.52
CA ALA A 233 -12.95 14.60 7.35
C ALA A 233 -12.16 14.46 6.03
N LEU A 234 -10.92 14.95 5.99
CA LEU A 234 -10.02 14.76 4.84
C LEU A 234 -9.63 13.29 4.68
N ASP A 235 -9.19 12.62 5.74
CA ASP A 235 -8.79 11.21 5.69
C ASP A 235 -9.97 10.31 5.26
N LYS A 236 -11.19 10.56 5.75
CA LYS A 236 -12.41 9.88 5.29
C LYS A 236 -12.70 10.16 3.82
N TRP A 237 -12.55 11.40 3.38
CA TRP A 237 -12.78 11.77 1.99
C TRP A 237 -11.74 11.12 1.06
N LEU A 238 -10.45 11.13 1.44
CA LEU A 238 -9.38 10.46 0.70
C LEU A 238 -9.68 8.96 0.55
N LEU A 239 -10.08 8.31 1.63
CA LEU A 239 -10.42 6.89 1.63
C LEU A 239 -11.60 6.56 0.71
N LEU A 240 -12.65 7.38 0.71
CA LEU A 240 -13.90 7.10 0.00
C LEU A 240 -13.87 7.53 -1.49
N GLU A 241 -13.25 8.67 -1.79
CA GLU A 241 -13.33 9.30 -3.12
C GLU A 241 -12.06 9.15 -3.95
N VAL A 242 -10.87 9.12 -3.31
CA VAL A 242 -9.58 9.02 -4.02
C VAL A 242 -9.09 7.58 -4.09
N GLY A 243 -9.09 6.90 -2.95
CA GLY A 243 -8.75 5.49 -2.85
C GLY A 243 -8.00 5.12 -1.57
N ALA A 244 -7.49 3.90 -1.58
CA ALA A 244 -6.82 3.32 -0.43
C ALA A 244 -5.39 3.85 -0.26
N PHE A 245 -5.08 4.40 0.92
CA PHE A 245 -3.75 4.82 1.34
C PHE A 245 -3.42 4.25 2.72
N PRO A 246 -2.24 3.61 2.92
CA PRO A 246 -1.89 2.99 4.20
C PRO A 246 -1.96 3.92 5.41
N ASP A 247 -1.44 5.15 5.26
CA ASP A 247 -1.42 6.15 6.33
C ASP A 247 -2.83 6.65 6.69
N VAL A 248 -3.70 6.86 5.70
CA VAL A 248 -5.11 7.23 5.92
C VAL A 248 -5.84 6.17 6.75
N TYR A 249 -5.67 4.89 6.44
CA TYR A 249 -6.25 3.80 7.25
C TYR A 249 -5.72 3.81 8.70
N LYS A 250 -4.40 3.97 8.88
CA LYS A 250 -3.78 4.02 10.21
C LYS A 250 -4.30 5.21 11.02
N ASN A 251 -4.34 6.40 10.43
CA ASN A 251 -4.83 7.61 11.09
C ASN A 251 -6.27 7.44 11.57
N LEU A 252 -7.17 6.96 10.69
CA LEU A 252 -8.58 6.75 11.03
C LEU A 252 -8.74 5.67 12.12
N ALA A 253 -7.99 4.58 12.05
CA ALA A 253 -8.03 3.53 13.06
C ALA A 253 -7.59 4.05 14.44
N LEU A 254 -6.44 4.73 14.50
CA LEU A 254 -5.88 5.30 15.72
C LEU A 254 -6.77 6.39 16.32
N GLU A 255 -7.42 7.19 15.49
CA GLU A 255 -8.37 8.20 15.96
C GLU A 255 -9.57 7.56 16.65
N HIS A 256 -10.21 6.56 16.03
CA HIS A 256 -11.33 5.84 16.64
C HIS A 256 -10.93 5.19 17.98
N ILE A 257 -9.73 4.64 18.06
CA ILE A 257 -9.16 4.10 19.30
C ILE A 257 -8.99 5.20 20.35
N SER A 258 -8.42 6.35 19.99
CA SER A 258 -8.23 7.48 20.92
C SER A 258 -9.56 8.04 21.44
N ASN A 259 -10.62 7.96 20.64
CA ASN A 259 -11.98 8.36 21.01
C ASN A 259 -12.72 7.30 21.84
N GLY A 260 -12.06 6.18 22.17
CA GLY A 260 -12.61 5.11 22.99
C GLY A 260 -13.41 4.05 22.22
N ASP A 261 -13.43 4.12 20.89
CA ASP A 261 -14.09 3.14 20.01
C ASP A 261 -13.06 2.23 19.33
N ALA A 262 -12.42 1.39 20.15
CA ALA A 262 -11.41 0.46 19.68
C ALA A 262 -11.97 -0.54 18.66
N MET A 263 -13.25 -0.92 18.74
CA MET A 263 -13.87 -1.87 17.82
C MET A 263 -13.94 -1.32 16.39
N THR A 264 -14.38 -0.06 16.21
CA THR A 264 -14.36 0.56 14.89
C THR A 264 -12.92 0.75 14.39
N GLY A 265 -11.99 1.11 15.28
CA GLY A 265 -10.57 1.17 14.92
C GLY A 265 -10.02 -0.16 14.40
N LEU A 266 -10.39 -1.28 15.06
CA LEU A 266 -10.03 -2.62 14.61
C LEU A 266 -10.65 -2.98 13.25
N VAL A 267 -11.92 -2.63 13.02
CA VAL A 267 -12.59 -2.87 11.71
C VAL A 267 -11.88 -2.12 10.58
N ILE A 268 -11.45 -0.87 10.82
CA ILE A 268 -10.70 -0.08 9.84
C ILE A 268 -9.34 -0.71 9.57
N ALA A 269 -8.63 -1.15 10.62
CA ALA A 269 -7.36 -1.86 10.48
C ALA A 269 -7.52 -3.18 9.71
N ASP A 270 -8.61 -3.91 9.94
CA ASP A 270 -8.90 -5.15 9.22
C ASP A 270 -9.22 -4.90 7.75
N THR A 271 -9.93 -3.81 7.45
CA THR A 271 -10.18 -3.36 6.08
C THR A 271 -8.86 -3.00 5.36
N MET A 272 -7.91 -2.39 6.08
CA MET A 272 -6.56 -2.15 5.55
C MET A 272 -5.85 -3.46 5.24
N ARG A 273 -5.95 -4.46 6.14
CA ARG A 273 -5.41 -5.81 5.92
C ARG A 273 -6.05 -6.50 4.71
N GLU A 274 -7.35 -6.38 4.50
CA GLU A 274 -7.99 -6.92 3.29
C GLU A 274 -7.49 -6.22 2.02
N THR A 275 -7.26 -4.91 2.10
CA THR A 275 -6.87 -4.09 0.94
C THR A 275 -5.42 -4.30 0.51
N PHE A 276 -4.49 -4.37 1.48
CA PHE A 276 -3.05 -4.44 1.20
C PHE A 276 -2.40 -5.75 1.63
N GLY A 277 -3.00 -6.48 2.57
CA GLY A 277 -2.45 -7.66 3.23
C GLY A 277 -2.39 -8.92 2.37
N TYR A 278 -2.78 -8.85 1.08
CA TYR A 278 -2.45 -9.91 0.12
C TYR A 278 -1.00 -9.81 -0.38
N THR A 279 -0.39 -8.63 -0.32
CA THR A 279 0.97 -8.41 -0.81
C THR A 279 1.90 -7.79 0.21
N TRP A 280 1.41 -7.00 1.16
CA TRP A 280 2.23 -6.30 2.15
C TRP A 280 2.07 -6.87 3.55
N ALA A 281 3.15 -6.95 4.32
CA ALA A 281 3.15 -7.45 5.70
C ALA A 281 2.70 -6.41 6.73
N PHE A 282 2.98 -5.10 6.52
CA PHE A 282 2.65 -4.06 7.49
C PHE A 282 1.19 -4.02 7.98
N PRO A 283 0.16 -4.37 7.18
CA PRO A 283 -1.22 -4.38 7.68
C PRO A 283 -1.45 -5.47 8.72
N HIS A 284 -0.82 -6.62 8.55
CA HIS A 284 -0.87 -7.72 9.51
C HIS A 284 -0.17 -7.32 10.82
N ALA A 285 1.00 -6.69 10.72
CA ALA A 285 1.71 -6.18 11.88
C ALA A 285 0.84 -5.19 12.69
N PHE A 286 0.21 -4.24 12.00
CA PHE A 286 -0.66 -3.25 12.62
C PHE A 286 -1.89 -3.87 13.29
N VAL A 287 -2.59 -4.81 12.63
CA VAL A 287 -3.75 -5.50 13.22
C VAL A 287 -3.34 -6.33 14.44
N SER A 288 -2.21 -7.04 14.36
CA SER A 288 -1.66 -7.82 15.48
C SER A 288 -1.36 -6.92 16.69
N GLU A 289 -0.74 -5.76 16.45
CA GLU A 289 -0.45 -4.77 17.50
C GLU A 289 -1.75 -4.29 18.16
N LEU A 290 -2.76 -3.89 17.38
CA LEU A 290 -4.03 -3.43 17.92
C LEU A 290 -4.73 -4.47 18.79
N LEU A 291 -4.80 -5.72 18.31
CA LEU A 291 -5.40 -6.84 19.05
C LEU A 291 -4.67 -7.10 20.38
N ASN A 292 -3.34 -7.09 20.36
CA ASN A 292 -2.54 -7.37 21.55
C ASN A 292 -2.50 -6.22 22.55
N THR A 293 -2.65 -4.97 22.10
CA THR A 293 -2.59 -3.78 22.96
C THR A 293 -3.96 -3.40 23.53
N HIS A 294 -5.02 -3.39 22.71
CA HIS A 294 -6.33 -2.85 23.12
C HIS A 294 -7.35 -3.91 23.52
N PHE A 295 -7.13 -5.18 23.17
CA PHE A 295 -8.12 -6.25 23.37
C PHE A 295 -7.62 -7.38 24.29
N ASN A 296 -6.40 -7.28 24.80
CA ASN A 296 -5.82 -8.26 25.72
C ASN A 296 -6.30 -8.03 27.18
N GLY A 297 -6.47 -9.12 27.95
CA GLY A 297 -6.68 -9.05 29.41
C GLY A 297 -8.11 -9.01 29.93
N LYS A 298 -9.14 -8.97 29.07
CA LYS A 298 -10.53 -9.23 29.49
C LYS A 298 -10.80 -10.74 29.38
N LYS A 299 -11.25 -11.39 30.47
CA LYS A 299 -11.54 -12.85 30.50
C LYS A 299 -12.48 -13.34 29.39
N GLU A 300 -13.29 -12.45 28.81
CA GLU A 300 -14.20 -12.74 27.69
C GLU A 300 -13.55 -12.57 26.30
N MET A 301 -12.28 -12.15 26.23
CA MET A 301 -11.56 -11.82 25.00
C MET A 301 -10.24 -12.59 24.81
N GLU A 302 -10.04 -13.71 25.51
CA GLU A 302 -8.84 -14.57 25.33
C GLU A 302 -8.65 -15.01 23.86
N ASN A 303 -9.76 -15.15 23.12
CA ASN A 303 -9.75 -15.41 21.67
C ASN A 303 -9.07 -14.31 20.84
N ARG A 304 -9.09 -13.05 21.31
CA ARG A 304 -8.50 -11.91 20.59
C ARG A 304 -6.98 -11.88 20.67
N THR A 305 -6.41 -12.39 21.76
CA THR A 305 -4.95 -12.58 21.87
C THR A 305 -4.47 -13.69 20.93
N ILE A 306 -5.23 -14.79 20.83
CA ILE A 306 -4.93 -15.86 19.88
C ILE A 306 -5.03 -15.35 18.44
N GLU A 307 -6.07 -14.56 18.13
CA GLU A 307 -6.23 -13.89 16.84
C GLU A 307 -5.06 -12.96 16.54
N GLY A 308 -4.66 -12.10 17.49
CA GLY A 308 -3.52 -11.20 17.34
C GLY A 308 -2.23 -11.96 17.02
N ASN A 309 -1.98 -13.06 17.73
CA ASN A 309 -0.86 -13.93 17.44
C ASN A 309 -0.96 -14.56 16.03
N HIS A 310 -2.15 -15.01 15.60
CA HIS A 310 -2.34 -15.63 14.28
C HIS A 310 -2.03 -14.63 13.16
N VAL A 311 -2.47 -13.39 13.34
CA VAL A 311 -2.14 -12.31 12.41
C VAL A 311 -0.65 -12.00 12.43
N ALA A 312 0.01 -12.00 13.61
CA ALA A 312 1.46 -11.84 13.69
C ALA A 312 2.22 -12.93 12.93
N GLN A 313 1.74 -14.18 13.00
CA GLN A 313 2.33 -15.29 12.25
C GLN A 313 2.22 -15.06 10.74
N GLN A 314 1.11 -14.48 10.26
CA GLN A 314 0.93 -14.19 8.83
C GLN A 314 2.04 -13.29 8.28
N CYS A 315 2.57 -12.34 9.07
CA CYS A 315 3.73 -11.51 8.69
C CYS A 315 4.96 -12.34 8.26
N PHE A 316 5.12 -13.56 8.80
CA PHE A 316 6.26 -14.44 8.54
C PHE A 316 5.93 -15.64 7.64
N THR A 317 4.67 -15.77 7.21
CA THR A 317 4.27 -16.85 6.28
C THR A 317 4.75 -16.60 4.86
N SER A 318 4.95 -17.67 4.10
CA SER A 318 5.39 -17.60 2.70
C SER A 318 4.43 -16.76 1.86
N GLY A 319 4.88 -15.60 1.39
CA GLY A 319 4.07 -14.66 0.61
C GLY A 319 4.32 -13.20 0.93
N TYR A 320 4.86 -12.90 2.11
CA TYR A 320 5.10 -11.54 2.57
C TYR A 320 6.59 -11.32 2.87
N PRO A 321 7.32 -10.61 2.00
CA PRO A 321 8.72 -10.31 2.29
C PRO A 321 8.86 -9.39 3.51
N LEU A 322 9.84 -9.67 4.38
CA LEU A 322 10.07 -8.89 5.61
C LEU A 322 10.32 -7.40 5.36
N TRP A 323 10.85 -7.04 4.20
CA TRP A 323 11.05 -5.64 3.81
C TRP A 323 9.73 -4.85 3.60
N THR A 324 8.57 -5.51 3.67
CA THR A 324 7.25 -4.86 3.62
C THR A 324 6.68 -4.54 5.00
N LEU A 325 7.41 -4.83 6.08
CA LEU A 325 7.07 -4.39 7.43
C LEU A 325 7.52 -2.93 7.57
N GLU A 326 6.60 -1.99 7.78
CA GLU A 326 6.93 -0.55 7.83
C GLU A 326 7.90 -0.17 8.96
N ASP A 327 7.91 -0.94 10.06
CA ASP A 327 8.82 -0.79 11.19
C ASP A 327 9.64 -2.07 11.38
N ASP A 328 10.94 -2.03 11.09
CA ASP A 328 11.90 -3.12 11.28
C ASP A 328 12.77 -2.95 12.52
N THR A 329 12.32 -2.16 13.50
CA THR A 329 13.04 -2.06 14.77
C THR A 329 13.12 -3.45 15.42
N GLU A 330 14.24 -3.73 16.10
CA GLU A 330 14.41 -5.01 16.80
C GLU A 330 13.28 -5.26 17.80
N GLU A 331 12.78 -4.22 18.46
CA GLU A 331 11.65 -4.31 19.38
C GLU A 331 10.36 -4.76 18.69
N THR A 332 9.99 -4.13 17.56
CA THR A 332 8.80 -4.51 16.80
C THR A 332 8.93 -5.92 16.24
N LEU A 333 10.08 -6.27 15.67
CA LEU A 333 10.33 -7.60 15.14
C LEU A 333 10.30 -8.68 16.23
N ASN A 334 10.95 -8.44 17.37
CA ASN A 334 10.92 -9.37 18.50
C ASN A 334 9.52 -9.49 19.10
N GLY A 335 8.76 -8.40 19.15
CA GLY A 335 7.36 -8.41 19.57
C GLY A 335 6.48 -9.28 18.66
N LEU A 336 6.60 -9.09 17.34
CA LEU A 336 5.88 -9.88 16.34
C LEU A 336 6.31 -11.35 16.35
N LEU A 337 7.61 -11.64 16.42
CA LEU A 337 8.14 -13.00 16.52
C LEU A 337 7.67 -13.70 17.79
N GLY A 338 7.70 -13.01 18.93
CA GLY A 338 7.22 -13.53 20.21
C GLY A 338 5.70 -13.76 20.21
N ALA A 339 4.92 -12.95 19.50
CA ALA A 339 3.50 -13.19 19.27
C ALA A 339 3.27 -14.43 18.38
N ALA A 340 3.99 -14.53 17.26
CA ALA A 340 3.88 -15.65 16.32
C ALA A 340 4.27 -17.01 16.97
N GLN A 341 5.33 -17.04 17.78
CA GLN A 341 5.81 -18.25 18.45
C GLN A 341 4.82 -18.81 19.49
N ARG A 342 3.98 -17.96 20.10
CA ARG A 342 2.99 -18.38 21.10
C ARG A 342 1.90 -19.30 20.54
N ILE A 343 1.72 -19.33 19.22
CA ILE A 343 0.81 -20.27 18.54
C ILE A 343 1.44 -21.66 18.45
N GLY A 344 2.73 -21.71 18.07
CA GLY A 344 3.46 -22.97 17.92
C GLY A 344 3.50 -23.79 19.22
N THR A 345 3.56 -23.11 20.37
CA THR A 345 3.53 -23.76 21.68
C THR A 345 2.12 -24.17 22.13
N GLN A 346 1.06 -23.51 21.67
CA GLN A 346 -0.33 -23.89 21.99
C GLN A 346 -0.79 -25.15 21.21
N PHE A 347 -0.32 -25.36 19.99
CA PHE A 347 -0.65 -26.56 19.20
C PHE A 347 0.35 -27.73 19.36
N GLY A 348 1.48 -27.50 20.03
CA GLY A 348 2.48 -28.52 20.36
C GLY A 348 2.02 -29.60 21.37
N CYS A 349 0.78 -29.52 21.88
CA CYS A 349 0.18 -30.54 22.76
C CYS A 349 -0.82 -31.47 22.05
N CYS A 350 -1.04 -31.33 20.73
CA CYS A 350 -2.01 -32.16 19.98
C CYS A 350 -1.39 -33.01 18.86
N TYR A 351 -0.07 -33.06 18.75
CA TYR A 351 0.65 -34.00 17.88
C TYR A 351 1.72 -34.73 18.68
N VAL A 352 1.29 -35.70 19.51
CA VAL A 352 2.09 -36.86 19.95
C VAL A 352 1.22 -38.09 19.85
#